data_AF-A0A7V2LKY4-F1
#
_entry.id   AF-A0A7V2LKY4-F1
#
_cell.length_a   1.000
_cell.length_b   1.000
_cell.length_c   1.000
_cell.angle_alpha   90.00
_cell.angle_beta   90.00
_cell.angle_gamma   90.00
#
_symmetry.space_group_name_H-M   'P 1'
#
loop_
_entity.id
_entity.type
_entity.pdbx_description
1 polymer ?
#
loop_
_entity_poly.entity_id
_entity_poly.type
_entity_poly.pdbx_seq_one_letter_code
_entity_poly.pdbx_strand_id
1 'polypeptide(L)' 'AYIWGFVDGRVKQNAWAKLADIPTETPESRAMSKDLKKRGFKFVGPTICYAFMQAVGMVNDHVVSCFRYQSLKNNDSR' A
#
# COMPACT_ATOMS: atom_id res chain seq x y z
N ALA A 1 -15.25 -2.96 3.29
CA ALA A 1 -14.43 -3.30 4.47
C ALA A 1 -13.26 -4.24 4.14
N TYR A 2 -13.47 -5.41 3.54
CA TYR A 2 -12.46 -6.49 3.38
C TYR A 2 -11.03 -6.03 3.00
N ILE A 3 -10.85 -5.38 1.84
CA ILE A 3 -9.49 -5.05 1.34
C ILE A 3 -8.73 -4.07 2.24
N TRP A 4 -9.45 -3.16 2.91
CA TRP A 4 -8.85 -2.21 3.85
C TRP A 4 -8.45 -2.85 5.18
N GLY A 5 -8.93 -4.05 5.47
CA GLY A 5 -8.52 -4.81 6.65
C GLY A 5 -7.05 -5.22 6.64
N PHE A 6 -6.38 -5.23 5.48
CA PHE A 6 -4.94 -5.51 5.39
C PHE A 6 -4.05 -4.35 5.86
N VAL A 7 -4.64 -3.19 6.15
CA VAL A 7 -3.98 -2.00 6.72
C VAL A 7 -4.74 -1.45 7.94
N ASP A 8 -5.51 -2.32 8.62
CA ASP A 8 -6.32 -1.95 9.80
C ASP A 8 -7.26 -0.75 9.56
N GLY A 9 -7.70 -0.56 8.31
CA GLY A 9 -8.57 0.54 7.91
C GLY A 9 -7.92 1.93 7.89
N ARG A 10 -6.59 2.03 8.00
CA ARG A 10 -5.85 3.31 8.01
C ARG A 10 -4.79 3.33 6.93
N VAL A 11 -4.50 4.49 6.36
CA VAL A 11 -3.43 4.58 5.37
C VAL A 11 -2.08 4.42 6.07
N LYS A 12 -1.21 3.57 5.51
CA LYS A 12 0.17 3.46 6.00
C LYS A 12 1.00 4.61 5.44
N GLN A 13 1.31 5.58 6.27
CA GLN A 13 2.18 6.70 5.93
C GLN A 13 3.66 6.28 6.02
N ASN A 14 4.32 6.10 4.88
CA ASN A 14 5.77 5.89 4.83
C ASN A 14 6.51 7.22 4.64
N ALA A 15 7.84 7.20 4.58
CA ALA A 15 8.70 8.38 4.45
C ALA A 15 9.97 8.10 3.65
N TRP A 16 9.82 7.57 2.43
CA TRP A 16 10.94 7.19 1.57
C TRP A 16 11.66 8.41 0.99
N ALA A 17 13.00 8.41 1.04
CA ALA A 17 13.80 9.50 0.47
C ALA A 17 13.88 9.40 -1.06
N LYS A 18 14.04 8.18 -1.57
CA LYS A 18 14.19 7.87 -3.01
C LYS A 18 13.25 6.74 -3.41
N LEU A 19 12.93 6.68 -4.71
CA LEU A 19 12.10 5.60 -5.27
C LEU A 19 12.72 4.22 -5.06
N ALA A 20 14.06 4.11 -5.08
CA ALA A 20 14.77 2.86 -4.86
C ALA A 20 14.66 2.34 -3.41
N ASP A 21 14.27 3.19 -2.46
CA ASP A 21 14.08 2.79 -1.06
C ASP A 21 12.70 2.13 -0.86
N ILE A 22 11.78 2.30 -1.81
CA ILE A 22 10.44 1.73 -1.76
C ILE A 22 10.54 0.22 -2.01
N PRO A 23 10.06 -0.65 -1.10
CA PRO A 23 10.11 -2.08 -1.31
C PRO A 23 9.18 -2.50 -2.45
N THR A 24 9.44 -3.64 -3.08
CA THR A 24 8.56 -4.19 -4.12
C THR A 24 7.39 -4.99 -3.53
N GLU A 25 7.48 -5.39 -2.27
CA GLU A 25 6.44 -6.08 -1.52
C GLU A 25 6.59 -5.86 -0.01
N THR A 26 5.50 -6.08 0.74
CA THR A 26 5.44 -5.87 2.18
C THR A 26 4.80 -7.08 2.89
N PRO A 27 4.93 -7.20 4.22
CA PRO A 27 4.19 -8.21 4.97
C PRO A 27 2.68 -8.19 4.69
N GLU A 28 2.10 -7.00 4.58
CA GLU A 28 0.69 -6.78 4.29
C GLU A 28 0.33 -7.24 2.87
N SER A 29 1.16 -6.91 1.87
CA SER A 29 0.90 -7.35 0.49
C SER A 29 1.05 -8.86 0.30
N ARG A 30 1.96 -9.50 1.05
CA ARG A 30 2.08 -10.97 1.11
C ARG A 30 0.84 -11.61 1.75
N ALA A 31 0.33 -11.03 2.83
CA ALA A 31 -0.90 -11.50 3.48
C ALA A 31 -2.11 -11.37 2.54
N MET A 32 -2.25 -10.22 1.88
CA MET A 32 -3.29 -9.97 0.87
C MET A 32 -3.20 -10.95 -0.29
N SER A 33 -2.00 -11.13 -0.87
CA SER A 33 -1.77 -12.09 -1.96
C SER A 33 -2.20 -13.50 -1.57
N LYS A 34 -1.84 -13.96 -0.36
CA LYS A 34 -2.20 -15.30 0.13
C LYS A 34 -3.71 -15.47 0.27
N ASP A 35 -4.40 -14.49 0.86
CA ASP A 35 -5.85 -14.60 1.08
C ASP A 35 -6.64 -14.47 -0.23
N LEU A 36 -6.24 -13.58 -1.14
CA LEU A 36 -6.85 -13.45 -2.46
C LEU A 36 -6.67 -14.73 -3.29
N LYS A 37 -5.48 -15.34 -3.27
CA LYS A 37 -5.24 -16.65 -3.90
C LYS A 37 -6.16 -17.73 -3.33
N LYS A 38 -6.33 -17.78 -1.99
CA LYS A 38 -7.24 -18.71 -1.32
C LYS A 38 -8.69 -18.53 -1.75
N ARG A 39 -9.09 -17.29 -2.07
CA ARG A 39 -10.42 -16.93 -2.58
C ARG A 39 -10.60 -17.14 -4.09
N GLY A 40 -9.60 -17.70 -4.78
CA GLY A 40 -9.69 -18.05 -6.20
C GLY A 40 -9.20 -16.98 -7.17
N PHE A 41 -8.75 -15.82 -6.69
CA PHE A 41 -8.18 -14.80 -7.56
C PHE A 41 -6.88 -15.29 -8.21
N LYS A 42 -6.65 -14.86 -9.45
CA LYS A 42 -5.44 -15.13 -10.24
C LYS A 42 -4.69 -13.84 -10.49
N PHE A 43 -3.39 -13.93 -10.81
CA PHE A 43 -2.52 -12.76 -11.01
C PHE A 43 -2.50 -11.79 -9.82
N VAL A 44 -2.55 -12.32 -8.61
CA VAL A 44 -2.51 -11.56 -7.34
C VAL A 44 -1.24 -11.89 -6.56
N GLY A 45 -0.07 -11.77 -7.20
CA GLY A 45 1.22 -11.93 -6.53
C GLY A 45 1.48 -10.81 -5.49
N PRO A 46 2.39 -10.99 -4.52
CA PRO A 46 2.65 -9.97 -3.49
C PRO A 46 3.08 -8.61 -4.04
N THR A 47 3.89 -8.58 -5.10
CA THR A 47 4.25 -7.34 -5.81
C THR A 47 3.05 -6.66 -6.44
N ILE A 48 2.16 -7.42 -7.09
CA ILE A 48 0.93 -6.88 -7.67
C ILE A 48 0.03 -6.32 -6.57
N CYS A 49 -0.10 -7.04 -5.45
CA CYS A 49 -0.88 -6.56 -4.31
C CYS A 49 -0.28 -5.29 -3.71
N TYR A 50 1.05 -5.16 -3.64
CA TYR A 50 1.68 -3.94 -3.13
C TYR A 50 1.50 -2.76 -4.08
N ALA A 51 1.67 -2.98 -5.39
CA ALA A 51 1.37 -1.97 -6.40
C ALA A 51 -0.10 -1.53 -6.34
N PHE A 52 -1.03 -2.47 -6.12
CA PHE A 52 -2.44 -2.15 -5.90
C PHE A 52 -2.62 -1.28 -4.63
N MET A 53 -2.03 -1.67 -3.50
CA MET A 53 -2.10 -0.90 -2.25
C MET A 53 -1.61 0.54 -2.43
N GLN A 54 -0.53 0.74 -3.20
CA GLN A 54 -0.02 2.07 -3.55
C GLN A 54 -1.02 2.85 -4.42
N ALA A 55 -1.55 2.22 -5.47
CA ALA A 55 -2.44 2.87 -6.42
C ALA A 55 -3.78 3.29 -5.82
N VAL A 56 -4.36 2.49 -4.93
CA VAL A 56 -5.65 2.79 -4.28
C VAL A 56 -5.52 3.59 -2.99
N GLY A 57 -4.30 3.99 -2.63
CA GLY A 57 -4.04 4.84 -1.47
C GLY A 57 -4.09 4.13 -0.12
N MET A 58 -3.97 2.80 -0.06
CA MET A 58 -3.80 2.08 1.21
C MET A 58 -2.44 2.36 1.85
N VAL A 59 -1.45 2.75 1.05
CA VAL A 59 -0.15 3.25 1.51
C VAL A 59 0.16 4.57 0.82
N ASN A 60 0.73 5.52 1.56
CA ASN A 60 1.29 6.75 0.98
C ASN A 60 2.79 6.55 0.78
N ASP A 61 3.15 6.08 -0.41
CA ASP A 61 4.53 5.81 -0.83
C ASP A 61 5.12 6.91 -1.72
N HIS A 62 4.44 8.06 -1.82
CA HIS A 62 5.10 9.24 -2.39
C HIS A 62 6.41 9.49 -1.62
N VAL A 63 7.52 9.65 -2.35
CA VAL A 63 8.79 10.04 -1.74
C VAL A 63 8.64 11.40 -1.05
N VAL A 64 9.42 11.65 0.00
CA VAL A 64 9.27 12.85 0.85
C VAL A 64 9.42 14.17 0.09
N SER A 65 10.13 14.16 -1.05
CA SER A 65 10.29 15.32 -1.93
C SER A 65 9.13 15.56 -2.89
N CYS A 66 8.18 14.61 -3.00
CA CYS A 66 7.01 14.76 -3.85
C CYS A 66 6.03 15.77 -3.25
N PHE A 67 5.54 16.70 -4.07
CA PHE A 67 4.58 17.73 -3.63
C PHE A 67 3.27 17.16 -3.03
N ARG A 68 2.93 15.90 -3.35
CA ARG A 68 1.74 15.21 -2.82
C ARG A 68 1.95 14.59 -1.44
N TYR A 69 3.20 14.35 -1.03
CA TYR A 69 3.53 13.63 0.21
C TYR A 69 2.84 14.25 1.43
N GLN A 70 3.07 15.55 1.66
CA GLN A 70 2.48 16.27 2.79
C GLN A 70 0.97 16.50 2.62
N SER A 71 0.52 16.75 1.39
CA SER A 71 -0.91 16.95 1.10
C SER A 71 -1.74 15.73 1.46
N LEU A 72 -1.23 14.52 1.21
CA LEU A 72 -1.92 13.27 1.52
C LEU A 72 -1.78 12.89 2.99
N LYS A 73 -0.61 13.12 3.59
CA LYS A 73 -0.39 12.88 5.03
C LYS A 73 -1.41 13.60 5.92
N ASN A 74 -1.77 14.83 5.56
CA ASN A 74 -2.70 15.66 6.34
C ASN A 74 -4.19 15.30 6.12
N ASN A 75 -4.52 14.59 5.04
CA ASN A 75 -5.89 14.24 4.70
C ASN A 75 -6.42 13.01 5.44
N ASP A 76 -5.54 12.20 6.03
CA ASP A 76 -5.91 10.96 6.73
C ASP A 76 -6.49 11.20 8.14
N SER A 77 -6.69 12.47 8.51
CA SER A 77 -7.24 12.91 9.80
C SER A 77 -8.74 13.29 9.72
N ARG A 78 -9.40 13.01 8.59
CA ARG A 78 -10.85 13.21 8.37
C ARG A 78 -11.54 11.87 8.28
#